data_AF-A0A522JEM1-F1
#
_entry.id   AF-A0A522JEM1-F1
#
_cell.length_a   1.000
_cell.length_b   1.000
_cell.length_c   1.000
_cell.angle_alpha   90.00
_cell.angle_beta   90.00
_cell.angle_gamma   90.00
#
_symmetry.space_group_name_H-M   'P 1'
#
loop_
_entity.id
_entity.type
_entity.pdbx_description
1 polymer ?
#
loop_
_entity_poly.entity_id
_entity_poly.type
_entity_poly.pdbx_seq_one_letter_code
_entity_poly.pdbx_strand_id
1 'polypeptide(L)'
;FFSRETHQPKPLDPQVFVRAPGAPAAMGPQGIRHAAGYRNALLADPAALPVFSATGRALGFDLGQWFGAKGDVVLMPLPSGQEKVIAVFKGLKPGGVYSLFENHFDQKPIGFTPLDGRGVDNNFVAGKDGRGAITLTAPRALTSVNAVLVVYHSDGKSHGASRGDIGVTAHHQLIAKLP
;
A
#
# COMPACT_ATOMS: atom_id res chain seq x y z
N PHE A 1 -7.36 -2.51 -8.04
CA PHE A 1 -6.96 -1.10 -7.90
C PHE A 1 -5.75 -0.75 -8.74
N PHE A 2 -4.62 -1.46 -8.66
CA PHE A 2 -3.59 -1.39 -9.70
C PHE A 2 -3.89 -2.41 -10.81
N SER A 3 -4.22 -3.64 -10.41
CA SER A 3 -4.52 -4.75 -11.33
C SER A 3 -5.70 -4.46 -12.25
N ARG A 4 -6.71 -3.73 -11.76
CA ARG A 4 -7.85 -3.31 -12.60
C ARG A 4 -7.43 -2.28 -13.63
N GLU A 5 -6.75 -1.21 -13.20
CA GLU A 5 -6.34 -0.10 -14.07
C GLU A 5 -5.25 -0.51 -15.08
N THR A 6 -4.49 -1.57 -14.78
CA THR A 6 -3.48 -2.16 -15.68
C THR A 6 -3.91 -3.46 -16.34
N HIS A 7 -5.21 -3.79 -16.28
CA HIS A 7 -5.81 -4.96 -16.93
C HIS A 7 -5.06 -6.28 -16.65
N GLN A 8 -4.59 -6.47 -15.43
CA GLN A 8 -3.93 -7.71 -15.02
C GLN A 8 -4.93 -8.87 -15.09
N PRO A 9 -4.49 -10.05 -15.59
CA PRO A 9 -5.38 -11.20 -15.72
C PRO A 9 -5.87 -11.74 -14.36
N LYS A 10 -5.10 -11.50 -13.29
CA LYS A 10 -5.47 -11.81 -11.91
C LYS A 10 -5.20 -10.61 -11.02
N PRO A 11 -6.13 -10.22 -10.12
CA PRO A 11 -5.86 -9.19 -9.13
C PRO A 11 -4.72 -9.58 -8.19
N LEU A 12 -3.74 -8.69 -8.05
CA LEU A 12 -2.56 -8.85 -7.19
C LEU A 12 -2.46 -7.75 -6.13
N ASP A 13 -3.39 -6.79 -6.15
CA ASP A 13 -3.53 -5.80 -5.10
C ASP A 13 -4.56 -6.26 -4.05
N PRO A 14 -4.28 -6.07 -2.75
CA PRO A 14 -3.03 -5.52 -2.19
C PRO A 14 -1.84 -6.49 -2.24
N GLN A 15 -0.64 -5.96 -2.44
CA GLN A 15 0.52 -6.73 -2.91
C GLN A 15 1.39 -7.28 -1.76
N VAL A 16 1.42 -8.61 -1.63
CA VAL A 16 2.36 -9.42 -0.81
C VAL A 16 2.66 -10.75 -1.50
N PHE A 17 3.50 -11.59 -0.91
CA PHE A 17 3.89 -12.89 -1.43
C PHE A 17 3.47 -14.03 -0.50
N VAL A 18 3.24 -15.20 -1.07
CA VAL A 18 3.02 -16.46 -0.35
C VAL A 18 4.02 -17.52 -0.82
N ARG A 19 4.26 -18.54 0.01
CA ARG A 19 5.05 -19.70 -0.39
C ARG A 19 4.34 -20.46 -1.52
N ALA A 20 5.11 -20.80 -2.54
CA ALA A 20 4.70 -21.66 -3.64
C ALA A 20 5.91 -22.52 -4.03
N PRO A 21 6.08 -23.70 -3.40
CA PRO A 21 7.14 -24.62 -3.77
C PRO A 21 7.12 -24.89 -5.29
N GLY A 22 8.29 -24.80 -5.93
CA GLY A 22 8.42 -24.98 -7.38
C GLY A 22 8.16 -23.73 -8.23
N ALA A 23 7.70 -22.61 -7.65
CA ALA A 23 7.64 -21.34 -8.39
C ALA A 23 9.06 -20.85 -8.74
N PRO A 24 9.36 -20.48 -10.00
CA PRO A 24 10.66 -19.92 -10.35
C PRO A 24 10.82 -18.50 -9.80
N ALA A 25 12.06 -18.02 -9.72
CA ALA A 25 12.32 -16.59 -9.55
C ALA A 25 11.82 -15.87 -10.81
N ALA A 26 11.13 -14.75 -10.63
CA ALA A 26 10.59 -13.97 -11.74
C ALA A 26 10.43 -12.50 -11.39
N MET A 27 10.08 -11.70 -12.40
CA MET A 27 9.67 -10.32 -12.22
C MET A 27 8.14 -10.26 -12.35
N GLY A 28 7.48 -9.93 -11.24
CA GLY A 28 6.03 -9.75 -11.19
C GLY A 28 5.60 -8.41 -11.77
N PRO A 29 4.28 -8.17 -11.82
CA PRO A 29 3.73 -6.88 -12.26
C PRO A 29 4.27 -5.72 -11.41
N GLN A 30 4.41 -4.54 -12.02
CA GLN A 30 5.13 -3.36 -11.49
C GLN A 30 6.67 -3.50 -11.44
N GLY A 31 7.24 -4.51 -12.09
CA GLY A 31 8.70 -4.67 -12.17
C GLY A 31 9.34 -5.22 -10.89
N ILE A 32 8.54 -5.87 -10.03
CA ILE A 32 8.99 -6.33 -8.72
C ILE A 32 9.54 -7.74 -8.83
N ARG A 33 10.85 -7.89 -8.57
CA ARG A 33 11.53 -9.18 -8.59
C ARG A 33 11.20 -9.99 -7.35
N HIS A 34 10.93 -11.27 -7.50
CA HIS A 34 10.74 -12.21 -6.40
C HIS A 34 11.60 -13.46 -6.55
N ALA A 35 12.00 -14.01 -5.40
CA ALA A 35 12.78 -15.23 -5.31
C ALA A 35 11.97 -16.46 -5.71
N ALA A 36 12.68 -17.53 -6.08
CA ALA A 36 12.08 -18.84 -6.30
C ALA A 36 11.43 -19.36 -5.01
N GLY A 37 10.38 -20.17 -5.14
CA GLY A 37 9.59 -20.68 -4.03
C GLY A 37 8.54 -19.71 -3.50
N TYR A 38 8.42 -18.51 -4.09
CA TYR A 38 7.44 -17.50 -3.73
C TYR A 38 6.71 -16.99 -4.98
N ARG A 39 5.47 -16.57 -4.79
CA ARG A 39 4.65 -15.90 -5.82
C ARG A 39 3.83 -14.80 -5.19
N ASN A 40 3.30 -13.88 -5.99
CA ASN A 40 2.29 -12.94 -5.52
C ASN A 40 1.11 -13.70 -4.90
N ALA A 41 0.60 -13.16 -3.80
CA ALA A 41 -0.68 -13.58 -3.24
C ALA A 41 -1.81 -13.28 -4.23
N LEU A 42 -2.80 -14.15 -4.25
CA LEU A 42 -4.03 -14.02 -5.02
C LEU A 42 -5.20 -13.82 -4.06
N LEU A 43 -6.23 -13.10 -4.48
CA LEU A 43 -7.44 -12.92 -3.65
C LEU A 43 -8.16 -14.24 -3.32
N ALA A 44 -7.96 -15.29 -4.15
CA ALA A 44 -8.53 -16.61 -3.93
C ALA A 44 -7.68 -17.52 -3.03
N ASP A 45 -6.50 -17.07 -2.60
CA ASP A 45 -5.66 -17.85 -1.69
C ASP A 45 -6.31 -18.00 -0.31
N PRO A 46 -6.09 -19.13 0.41
CA PRO A 46 -6.61 -19.30 1.75
C PRO A 46 -6.16 -18.19 2.70
N ALA A 47 -7.11 -17.61 3.43
CA ALA A 47 -6.85 -16.50 4.37
C ALA A 47 -5.78 -16.82 5.42
N ALA A 48 -5.67 -18.10 5.84
CA ALA A 48 -4.69 -18.54 6.83
C ALA A 48 -3.25 -18.66 6.29
N LEU A 49 -3.01 -18.43 5.00
CA LEU A 49 -1.65 -18.52 4.46
C LEU A 49 -0.76 -17.41 5.05
N PRO A 50 0.44 -17.76 5.58
CA PRO A 50 1.40 -16.76 6.00
C PRO A 50 1.89 -15.90 4.84
N VAL A 51 2.11 -14.62 5.10
CA VAL A 51 2.62 -13.68 4.10
C VAL A 51 4.12 -13.42 4.22
N PHE A 52 4.73 -13.17 3.07
CA PHE A 52 6.16 -12.98 2.89
C PHE A 52 6.45 -11.75 2.03
N SER A 53 7.67 -11.23 2.15
CA SER A 53 8.27 -10.37 1.14
C SER A 53 8.62 -11.18 -0.11
N ALA A 54 8.94 -10.48 -1.19
CA ALA A 54 9.44 -11.02 -2.45
C ALA A 54 10.74 -11.83 -2.28
N THR A 55 11.51 -11.56 -1.22
CA THR A 55 12.75 -12.27 -0.88
C THR A 55 12.53 -13.43 0.10
N GLY A 56 11.28 -13.69 0.50
CA GLY A 56 10.93 -14.78 1.40
C GLY A 56 11.05 -14.46 2.89
N ARG A 57 11.21 -13.19 3.26
CA ARG A 57 11.14 -12.77 4.67
C ARG A 57 9.69 -12.86 5.15
N ALA A 58 9.45 -13.60 6.23
CA ALA A 58 8.12 -13.64 6.84
C ALA A 58 7.72 -12.27 7.38
N LEU A 59 6.49 -11.84 7.12
CA LEU A 59 5.98 -10.53 7.58
C LEU A 59 5.27 -10.61 8.94
N GLY A 60 5.00 -11.83 9.43
CA GLY A 60 4.47 -12.09 10.78
C GLY A 60 2.95 -11.98 10.90
N PHE A 61 2.22 -12.13 9.80
CA PHE A 61 0.76 -12.18 9.75
C PHE A 61 0.30 -13.05 8.57
N ASP A 62 -1.01 -13.31 8.48
CA ASP A 62 -1.63 -14.09 7.41
C ASP A 62 -2.36 -13.21 6.37
N LEU A 63 -2.85 -13.83 5.28
CA LEU A 63 -3.58 -13.14 4.23
C LEU A 63 -4.92 -12.57 4.70
N GLY A 64 -5.60 -13.22 5.65
CA GLY A 64 -6.83 -12.72 6.23
C GLY A 64 -6.61 -11.38 6.96
N GLN A 65 -5.53 -11.30 7.72
CA GLN A 65 -5.09 -10.06 8.37
C GLN A 65 -4.66 -9.01 7.33
N TRP A 66 -3.96 -9.41 6.28
CA TRP A 66 -3.53 -8.51 5.21
C TRP A 66 -4.70 -7.87 4.45
N PHE A 67 -5.65 -8.69 4.00
CA PHE A 67 -6.84 -8.28 3.26
C PHE A 67 -7.94 -7.68 4.14
N GLY A 68 -7.86 -7.89 5.47
CA GLY A 68 -8.83 -7.37 6.44
C GLY A 68 -8.69 -5.87 6.71
N ALA A 69 -7.61 -5.23 6.24
CA ALA A 69 -7.40 -3.80 6.38
C ALA A 69 -8.49 -2.99 5.65
N LYS A 70 -8.95 -1.91 6.30
CA LYS A 70 -9.96 -0.99 5.76
C LYS A 70 -9.58 0.43 6.12
N GLY A 71 -10.01 1.39 5.31
CA GLY A 71 -9.81 2.79 5.59
C GLY A 71 -10.90 3.68 5.00
N ASP A 72 -11.08 4.82 5.65
CA ASP A 72 -11.97 5.90 5.24
C ASP A 72 -11.15 7.19 5.15
N VAL A 73 -11.43 8.00 4.12
CA VAL A 73 -10.72 9.26 3.86
C VAL A 73 -11.75 10.39 3.78
N VAL A 74 -11.52 11.46 4.54
CA VAL A 74 -12.28 12.71 4.46
C VAL A 74 -11.37 13.77 3.87
N LEU A 75 -11.89 14.44 2.84
CA LEU A 75 -11.23 15.54 2.16
C LEU A 75 -11.92 16.86 2.56
N MET A 76 -11.12 17.86 2.91
CA MET A 76 -11.60 19.19 3.27
C MET A 76 -10.81 20.23 2.48
N PRO A 77 -11.41 20.86 1.47
CA PRO A 77 -10.78 21.95 0.74
C PRO A 77 -10.37 23.10 1.67
N LEU A 78 -9.19 23.68 1.41
CA LEU A 78 -8.69 24.86 2.12
C LEU A 78 -8.76 26.09 1.21
N PRO A 79 -8.94 27.31 1.75
CA PRO A 79 -8.96 28.54 0.95
C PRO A 79 -7.69 28.79 0.12
N SER A 80 -6.56 28.18 0.51
CA SER A 80 -5.29 28.24 -0.22
C SER A 80 -5.25 27.38 -1.49
N GLY A 81 -6.30 26.60 -1.79
CA GLY A 81 -6.31 25.62 -2.88
C GLY A 81 -5.66 24.27 -2.53
N GLN A 82 -5.11 24.16 -1.32
CA GLN A 82 -4.68 22.91 -0.71
C GLN A 82 -5.88 22.12 -0.18
N GLU A 83 -5.65 20.88 0.24
CA GLU A 83 -6.70 20.03 0.79
C GLU A 83 -6.23 19.35 2.08
N LYS A 84 -7.01 19.52 3.15
CA LYS A 84 -6.77 18.78 4.39
C LYS A 84 -7.34 17.38 4.23
N VAL A 85 -6.51 16.38 4.48
CA VAL A 85 -6.87 14.98 4.39
C VAL A 85 -6.87 14.39 5.79
N ILE A 86 -7.99 13.78 6.17
CA ILE A 86 -8.13 13.00 7.41
C ILE A 86 -8.39 11.56 7.00
N ALA A 87 -7.46 10.66 7.28
CA ALA A 87 -7.61 9.25 6.98
C ALA A 87 -7.61 8.43 8.26
N VAL A 88 -8.55 7.49 8.37
CA VAL A 88 -8.68 6.56 9.48
C VAL A 88 -8.69 5.13 8.96
N PHE A 89 -8.01 4.24 9.67
CA PHE A 89 -7.76 2.87 9.26
C PHE A 89 -8.06 1.89 10.40
N LYS A 90 -8.44 0.66 10.03
CA LYS A 90 -8.61 -0.47 10.95
C LYS A 90 -8.14 -1.76 10.29
N GLY A 91 -7.78 -2.74 11.12
CA GLY A 91 -7.26 -4.03 10.63
C GLY A 91 -5.84 -3.94 10.09
N LEU A 92 -5.09 -2.90 10.48
CA LEU A 92 -3.67 -2.78 10.18
C LEU A 92 -2.85 -3.71 11.08
N LYS A 93 -1.61 -3.99 10.70
CA LYS A 93 -0.67 -4.71 11.56
C LYS A 93 -0.38 -3.85 12.80
N PRO A 94 -0.62 -4.37 14.02
CA PRO A 94 -0.26 -3.65 15.24
C PRO A 94 1.21 -3.23 15.28
N GLY A 95 1.46 -1.96 15.63
CA GLY A 95 2.79 -1.36 15.64
C GLY A 95 3.45 -1.24 14.26
N GLY A 96 2.72 -1.49 13.17
CA GLY A 96 3.23 -1.35 11.82
C GLY A 96 3.46 0.12 11.46
N VAL A 97 4.51 0.38 10.67
CA VAL A 97 4.81 1.71 10.13
C VAL A 97 4.21 1.82 8.74
N TYR A 98 3.54 2.94 8.47
CA TYR A 98 2.76 3.17 7.27
C TYR A 98 3.04 4.53 6.67
N SER A 99 2.82 4.67 5.37
CA SER A 99 2.72 5.99 4.75
C SER A 99 1.70 6.07 3.62
N LEU A 100 1.28 7.30 3.31
CA LEU A 100 0.30 7.62 2.29
C LEU A 100 0.93 8.27 1.05
N PHE A 101 0.46 7.82 -0.11
CA PHE A 101 0.84 8.34 -1.42
C PHE A 101 -0.40 8.62 -2.25
N GLU A 102 -0.33 9.64 -3.11
CA GLU A 102 -1.23 9.77 -4.25
C GLU A 102 -0.71 8.87 -5.38
N ASN A 103 -1.60 8.02 -5.91
CA ASN A 103 -1.36 7.19 -7.07
C ASN A 103 -1.97 7.87 -8.31
N HIS A 104 -1.11 8.26 -9.26
CA HIS A 104 -1.43 9.07 -10.42
C HIS A 104 -1.80 8.19 -11.62
N PHE A 105 -3.07 7.81 -11.71
CA PHE A 105 -3.57 6.98 -12.82
C PHE A 105 -3.73 7.78 -14.13
N ASP A 106 -3.75 9.10 -14.02
CA ASP A 106 -3.70 10.06 -15.13
C ASP A 106 -2.34 10.13 -15.84
N GLN A 107 -1.29 9.57 -15.24
CA GLN A 107 0.08 9.58 -15.77
C GLN A 107 0.47 8.25 -16.44
N LYS A 108 1.35 8.33 -17.45
CA LYS A 108 2.01 7.18 -18.09
C LYS A 108 3.54 7.45 -18.16
N PRO A 109 4.39 6.68 -17.43
CA PRO A 109 4.03 5.61 -16.51
C PRO A 109 3.24 6.12 -15.29
N ILE A 110 2.52 5.22 -14.61
CA ILE A 110 1.78 5.54 -13.37
C ILE A 110 2.77 6.07 -12.33
N GLY A 111 2.50 7.29 -11.85
CA GLY A 111 3.34 8.00 -10.88
C GLY A 111 2.85 7.85 -9.44
N PHE A 112 3.73 8.12 -8.49
CA PHE A 112 3.40 8.13 -7.07
C PHE A 112 4.08 9.32 -6.40
N THR A 113 3.31 10.13 -5.67
CA THR A 113 3.84 11.22 -4.86
C THR A 113 3.41 11.04 -3.42
N PRO A 114 4.23 11.40 -2.41
CA PRO A 114 3.75 11.50 -1.04
C PRO A 114 2.47 12.32 -0.97
N LEU A 115 1.51 11.91 -0.14
CA LEU A 115 0.22 12.59 -0.11
C LEU A 115 0.32 14.04 0.38
N ASP A 116 1.33 14.36 1.20
CA ASP A 116 1.70 15.71 1.63
C ASP A 116 2.60 16.46 0.62
N GLY A 117 2.90 15.84 -0.52
CA GLY A 117 3.78 16.35 -1.58
C GLY A 117 5.29 16.31 -1.28
N ARG A 118 5.69 16.10 -0.02
CA ARG A 118 7.10 16.22 0.42
C ARG A 118 7.66 14.95 1.05
N GLY A 119 6.81 14.09 1.61
CA GLY A 119 7.23 12.89 2.33
C GLY A 119 7.68 13.18 3.75
N VAL A 120 7.16 14.21 4.40
CA VAL A 120 7.53 14.57 5.79
C VAL A 120 6.45 14.09 6.75
N ASP A 121 5.21 14.46 6.46
CA ASP A 121 4.04 14.25 7.33
C ASP A 121 3.13 13.13 6.80
N ASN A 122 3.59 12.36 5.81
CA ASN A 122 2.79 11.33 5.14
C ASN A 122 2.81 9.96 5.84
N ASN A 123 3.38 9.85 7.04
CA ASN A 123 3.59 8.58 7.73
C ASN A 123 2.88 8.51 9.09
N PHE A 124 2.57 7.29 9.52
CA PHE A 124 1.97 7.02 10.83
C PHE A 124 2.32 5.61 11.31
N VAL A 125 2.15 5.37 12.61
CA VAL A 125 2.28 4.05 13.22
C VAL A 125 0.90 3.56 13.63
N ALA A 126 0.56 2.32 13.27
CA ALA A 126 -0.68 1.71 13.72
C ALA A 126 -0.61 1.37 15.22
N GLY A 127 -1.68 1.67 15.95
CA GLY A 127 -1.84 1.35 17.35
C GLY A 127 -1.85 -0.16 17.61
N LYS A 128 -1.76 -0.52 18.91
CA LYS A 128 -1.75 -1.92 19.37
C LYS A 128 -3.00 -2.73 18.99
N ASP A 129 -4.09 -2.04 18.69
CA ASP A 129 -5.39 -2.60 18.29
C ASP A 129 -5.56 -2.65 16.76
N GLY A 130 -4.51 -2.33 15.99
CA GLY A 130 -4.54 -2.30 14.53
C GLY A 130 -5.31 -1.12 13.95
N ARG A 131 -5.60 -0.08 14.75
CA ARG A 131 -6.14 1.20 14.26
C ARG A 131 -5.03 2.17 13.90
N GLY A 132 -5.27 3.01 12.90
CA GLY A 132 -4.36 4.09 12.52
C GLY A 132 -5.15 5.32 12.12
N ALA A 133 -4.61 6.50 12.35
CA ALA A 133 -5.18 7.75 11.88
C ALA A 133 -4.05 8.70 11.49
N ILE A 134 -4.28 9.49 10.46
CA ILE A 134 -3.35 10.53 10.02
C ILE A 134 -4.14 11.73 9.51
N THR A 135 -3.66 12.91 9.86
CA THR A 135 -4.15 14.18 9.32
C THR A 135 -2.98 14.90 8.69
N LEU A 136 -3.12 15.26 7.41
CA LEU A 136 -2.09 15.98 6.66
C LEU A 136 -2.72 16.98 5.70
N THR A 137 -1.89 17.79 5.06
CA THR A 137 -2.29 18.73 4.01
C THR A 137 -1.70 18.29 2.68
N ALA A 138 -2.54 17.95 1.71
CA ALA A 138 -2.13 17.76 0.33
C ALA A 138 -1.85 19.11 -0.33
N PRO A 139 -0.85 19.21 -1.21
CA PRO A 139 -0.43 20.48 -1.81
C PRO A 139 -1.46 21.07 -2.79
N ARG A 140 -2.46 20.27 -3.18
CA ARG A 140 -3.55 20.63 -4.09
C ARG A 140 -4.78 19.80 -3.76
N ALA A 141 -5.94 20.21 -4.26
CA ALA A 141 -7.14 19.38 -4.27
C ALA A 141 -6.88 18.06 -5.01
N LEU A 142 -7.28 16.96 -4.38
CA LEU A 142 -7.21 15.63 -4.95
C LEU A 142 -8.42 15.39 -5.85
N THR A 143 -8.25 14.56 -6.89
CA THR A 143 -9.30 14.30 -7.88
C THR A 143 -9.67 12.82 -7.91
N SER A 144 -10.91 12.51 -8.29
CA SER A 144 -11.42 11.14 -8.44
C SER A 144 -10.69 10.29 -9.49
N VAL A 145 -9.85 10.92 -10.33
CA VAL A 145 -8.97 10.23 -11.27
C VAL A 145 -7.87 9.45 -10.53
N ASN A 146 -7.42 9.98 -9.39
CA ASN A 146 -6.34 9.41 -8.60
C ASN A 146 -6.85 8.65 -7.38
N ALA A 147 -5.93 8.01 -6.66
CA ALA A 147 -6.27 7.26 -5.46
C ALA A 147 -5.25 7.48 -4.34
N VAL A 148 -5.71 7.38 -3.09
CA VAL A 148 -4.83 7.32 -1.93
C VAL A 148 -4.34 5.89 -1.76
N LEU A 149 -3.03 5.70 -1.79
CA LEU A 149 -2.33 4.44 -1.58
C LEU A 149 -1.74 4.42 -0.17
N VAL A 150 -2.07 3.38 0.60
CA VAL A 150 -1.46 3.06 1.89
C VAL A 150 -0.35 2.04 1.68
N VAL A 151 0.85 2.36 2.16
CA VAL A 151 2.04 1.51 2.07
C VAL A 151 2.45 1.06 3.47
N TYR A 152 2.60 -0.25 3.67
CA TYR A 152 3.14 -0.85 4.88
C TYR A 152 4.66 -1.02 4.76
N HIS A 153 5.42 -0.57 5.76
CA HIS A 153 6.88 -0.69 5.83
C HIS A 153 7.30 -1.80 6.79
N SER A 154 7.65 -2.95 6.22
CA SER A 154 8.05 -4.16 6.95
C SER A 154 9.45 -4.12 7.56
N ASP A 155 10.25 -3.11 7.24
CA ASP A 155 11.52 -2.80 7.90
C ASP A 155 11.34 -1.85 9.11
N GLY A 156 10.12 -1.37 9.35
CA GLY A 156 9.79 -0.48 10.46
C GLY A 156 10.27 0.96 10.28
N LYS A 157 10.54 1.40 9.05
CA LYS A 157 11.04 2.75 8.75
C LYS A 157 10.09 3.51 7.83
N SER A 158 10.08 4.84 7.97
CA SER A 158 9.52 5.71 6.94
C SER A 158 10.59 5.96 5.86
N HIS A 159 10.15 6.11 4.61
CA HIS A 159 11.04 6.31 3.45
C HIS A 159 10.91 7.71 2.83
N GLY A 160 10.28 8.63 3.56
CA GLY A 160 10.03 10.00 3.16
C GLY A 160 9.32 10.11 1.81
N ALA A 161 10.02 10.70 0.83
CA ALA A 161 9.50 10.88 -0.53
C ALA A 161 9.37 9.58 -1.33
N SER A 162 10.07 8.52 -0.92
CA SER A 162 10.00 7.20 -1.55
C SER A 162 8.95 6.32 -0.85
N ARG A 163 8.32 5.43 -1.62
CA ARG A 163 7.46 4.36 -1.05
C ARG A 163 8.27 3.25 -0.37
N GLY A 164 9.60 3.26 -0.46
CA GLY A 164 10.47 2.15 -0.10
C GLY A 164 10.59 1.12 -1.22
N ASP A 165 11.34 0.04 -0.96
CA ASP A 165 11.56 -1.02 -1.93
C ASP A 165 10.32 -1.94 -1.96
N ILE A 166 9.39 -1.64 -2.88
CA ILE A 166 8.11 -2.37 -2.98
C ILE A 166 8.34 -3.86 -3.22
N GLY A 167 7.68 -4.67 -2.41
CA GLY A 167 7.80 -6.12 -2.35
C GLY A 167 8.90 -6.59 -1.41
N VAL A 168 9.88 -5.76 -1.03
CA VAL A 168 11.00 -6.16 -0.18
C VAL A 168 10.87 -5.57 1.22
N THR A 169 10.98 -4.25 1.34
CA THR A 169 10.81 -3.53 2.62
C THR A 169 9.44 -2.88 2.73
N ALA A 170 8.77 -2.59 1.61
CA ALA A 170 7.49 -1.91 1.58
C ALA A 170 6.42 -2.69 0.79
N HIS A 171 5.14 -2.53 1.13
CA HIS A 171 4.04 -3.33 0.55
C HIS A 171 2.78 -2.49 0.37
N HIS A 172 2.17 -2.51 -0.81
CA HIS A 172 0.91 -1.78 -1.07
C HIS A 172 -0.27 -2.47 -0.38
N GLN A 173 -0.80 -1.90 0.71
CA GLN A 173 -1.85 -2.54 1.51
C GLN A 173 -3.27 -2.11 1.14
N LEU A 174 -3.49 -0.83 0.86
CA LEU A 174 -4.82 -0.32 0.53
C LEU A 174 -4.72 0.72 -0.57
N ILE A 175 -5.73 0.74 -1.44
CA ILE A 175 -5.91 1.81 -2.41
C ILE A 175 -7.36 2.29 -2.25
N ALA A 176 -7.53 3.55 -1.89
CA ALA A 176 -8.83 4.19 -1.73
C ALA A 176 -9.06 5.15 -2.90
N LYS A 177 -10.14 4.93 -3.66
CA LYS A 177 -10.56 5.91 -4.67
C LYS A 177 -11.04 7.16 -3.96
N LEU A 178 -10.69 8.30 -4.54
CA LEU A 178 -11.14 9.59 -4.08
C LEU A 178 -12.57 9.85 -4.61
N PRO A 179 -13.42 10.55 -3.85
CA PRO A 179 -14.77 10.91 -4.26
C PRO A 179 -14.78 11.80 -5.52
#